data_AF-A0A9Q0RKE7-F1
#
_entry.id   AF-A0A9Q0RKE7-F1
#
_cell.length_a   1.000
_cell.length_b   1.000
_cell.length_c   1.000
_cell.angle_alpha   90.00
_cell.angle_beta   90.00
_cell.angle_gamma   90.00
#
_symmetry.space_group_name_H-M   'P 1'
#
loop_
_entity.id
_entity.type
_entity.pdbx_description
1 polymer ?
#
loop_
_entity_poly.entity_id
_entity_poly.type
_entity_poly.pdbx_seq_one_letter_code
_entity_poly.pdbx_strand_id
1 'polypeptide(L)'
;MDVELVPFGNANVSYPRHDNKPVFNCQHGPAECYGNRVQACAIEMLKNTELAIKYVQCMFAHSDHPDTTITADKCANELELDWAKIKNCADGSEGERLLIANSLKTFNLNPEHSYIPWIVIDKNHTRELQSRAENQLLKYLCETYFSHEPQIPQCSEEAIRSESQHSAGNGIKIDHLMLFPLLTYIIWHLTW
;
A
#
# COMPACT_ATOMS: atom_id res chain seq x y z
N MET A 1 -7.36 3.78 -13.58
CA MET A 1 -6.27 2.95 -13.04
C MET A 1 -6.80 2.26 -11.82
N ASP A 2 -6.36 1.03 -11.59
CA ASP A 2 -6.69 0.27 -10.39
C ASP A 2 -5.42 0.10 -9.55
N VAL A 3 -5.52 0.34 -8.25
CA VAL A 3 -4.39 0.28 -7.32
C VAL A 3 -4.73 -0.67 -6.20
N GLU A 4 -3.89 -1.68 -6.04
CA GLU A 4 -3.95 -2.65 -4.97
C GLU A 4 -2.82 -2.39 -3.98
N LEU A 5 -3.18 -2.25 -2.70
CA LEU A 5 -2.23 -2.18 -1.60
C LEU A 5 -2.13 -3.56 -0.95
N VAL A 6 -0.92 -4.07 -0.78
CA VAL A 6 -0.65 -5.40 -0.18
C VAL A 6 0.23 -5.22 1.07
N PRO A 7 -0.37 -4.88 2.22
CA PRO A 7 0.37 -4.76 3.48
C PRO A 7 0.80 -6.15 3.96
N PHE A 8 2.10 -6.41 3.85
CA PHE A 8 2.77 -7.64 4.32
C PHE A 8 4.29 -7.49 4.24
N GLY A 9 4.79 -6.93 3.13
CA GLY A 9 6.19 -6.61 2.87
C GLY A 9 7.16 -7.73 3.25
N ASN A 10 8.14 -7.42 4.11
CA ASN A 10 9.19 -8.36 4.50
C ASN A 10 8.79 -9.30 5.65
N ALA A 11 7.50 -9.32 6.05
CA ALA A 11 7.04 -10.27 7.04
C ALA A 11 7.16 -11.72 6.55
N ASN A 12 7.14 -12.66 7.49
CA ASN A 12 7.09 -14.08 7.20
C ASN A 12 5.94 -14.72 7.98
N VAL A 13 5.39 -15.81 7.44
CA VAL A 13 4.36 -16.62 8.11
C VAL A 13 4.85 -18.06 8.29
N SER A 14 4.72 -18.59 9.49
CA SER A 14 5.03 -20.00 9.80
C SER A 14 3.82 -20.70 10.42
N TYR A 15 3.79 -22.03 10.32
CA TYR A 15 2.71 -22.87 10.85
C TYR A 15 3.29 -23.91 11.83
N PRO A 16 3.35 -23.60 13.14
CA PRO A 16 3.84 -24.53 14.15
C PRO A 16 2.97 -25.80 14.22
N ARG A 17 3.62 -26.96 14.39
CA ARG A 17 3.01 -28.31 14.24
C ARG A 17 1.85 -28.60 15.20
N HIS A 18 1.71 -27.86 16.30
CA HIS A 18 0.77 -28.21 17.38
C HIS A 18 -0.52 -27.39 17.38
N ASP A 19 -0.51 -26.18 16.80
CA ASP A 19 -1.64 -25.25 16.93
C ASP A 19 -2.38 -25.00 15.61
N ASN A 20 -1.79 -25.38 14.46
CA ASN A 20 -2.30 -25.07 13.11
C ASN A 20 -2.66 -23.58 12.87
N LYS A 21 -2.20 -22.69 13.75
CA LYS A 21 -2.41 -21.25 13.64
C LYS A 21 -1.21 -20.60 12.96
N PRO A 22 -1.44 -19.64 12.04
CA PRO A 22 -0.35 -18.90 11.44
C PRO A 22 0.35 -18.03 12.49
N VAL A 23 1.68 -18.04 12.49
CA VAL A 23 2.50 -17.12 13.27
C VAL A 23 3.18 -16.16 12.31
N PHE A 24 2.85 -14.87 12.43
CA PHE A 24 3.44 -13.80 11.65
C PHE A 24 4.65 -13.23 12.38
N ASN A 25 5.76 -13.13 11.67
CA ASN A 25 6.99 -12.51 12.16
C ASN A 25 7.30 -11.32 11.26
N CYS A 26 7.35 -10.13 11.83
CA CYS A 26 7.60 -8.89 11.11
C CYS A 26 8.90 -8.24 11.58
N GLN A 27 9.55 -7.43 10.74
CA GLN A 27 10.89 -6.91 10.99
C GLN A 27 10.95 -5.96 12.19
N HIS A 28 9.87 -5.21 12.41
CA HIS A 28 9.67 -4.25 13.48
C HIS A 28 8.74 -4.80 14.58
N GLY A 29 8.62 -6.14 14.66
CA GLY A 29 7.96 -6.83 15.76
C GLY A 29 6.42 -6.89 15.66
N PRO A 30 5.73 -7.24 16.76
CA PRO A 30 4.29 -7.53 16.74
C PRO A 30 3.40 -6.35 16.37
N ALA A 31 3.83 -5.12 16.69
CA ALA A 31 3.11 -3.90 16.34
C ALA A 31 2.99 -3.72 14.81
N GLU A 32 4.08 -3.98 14.08
CA GLU A 32 4.07 -3.98 12.61
C GLU A 32 3.11 -5.03 12.05
N CYS A 33 3.16 -6.27 12.57
CA CYS A 33 2.25 -7.32 12.14
C CYS A 33 0.78 -6.95 12.37
N TYR A 34 0.48 -6.32 13.51
CA TYR A 34 -0.87 -5.82 13.78
C TYR A 34 -1.24 -4.66 12.86
N GLY A 35 -0.31 -3.73 12.58
CA GLY A 35 -0.50 -2.67 11.59
C GLY A 35 -0.82 -3.20 10.20
N ASN A 36 -0.12 -4.25 9.76
CA ASN A 36 -0.41 -4.90 8.47
C ASN A 36 -1.83 -5.49 8.45
N ARG A 37 -2.31 -6.08 9.56
CA ARG A 37 -3.71 -6.56 9.67
C ARG A 37 -4.72 -5.42 9.63
N VAL A 38 -4.47 -4.34 10.36
CA VAL A 38 -5.33 -3.14 10.39
C VAL A 38 -5.47 -2.54 8.99
N GLN A 39 -4.34 -2.35 8.29
CA GLN A 39 -4.34 -1.84 6.92
C GLN A 39 -5.10 -2.79 5.98
N ALA A 40 -4.86 -4.11 6.06
CA ALA A 40 -5.56 -5.09 5.23
C ALA A 40 -7.09 -5.06 5.45
N CYS A 41 -7.53 -4.96 6.70
CA CYS A 41 -8.94 -4.83 7.06
C CYS A 41 -9.56 -3.53 6.54
N ALA A 42 -8.87 -2.40 6.69
CA ALA A 42 -9.34 -1.12 6.16
C ALA A 42 -9.48 -1.19 4.63
N ILE A 43 -8.49 -1.72 3.92
CA ILE A 43 -8.52 -1.88 2.45
C ILE A 43 -9.74 -2.72 2.01
N GLU A 44 -9.96 -3.88 2.64
CA GLU A 44 -11.08 -4.78 2.31
C GLU A 44 -12.45 -4.13 2.59
N MET A 45 -12.55 -3.39 3.71
CA MET A 45 -13.82 -2.80 4.14
C MET A 45 -14.20 -1.55 3.36
N LEU A 46 -13.24 -0.68 3.06
CA LEU A 46 -13.51 0.61 2.43
C LEU A 46 -13.94 0.45 0.98
N LYS A 47 -13.37 -0.53 0.25
CA LYS A 47 -13.58 -0.73 -1.19
C LYS A 47 -13.47 0.56 -2.00
N ASN A 48 -12.66 1.48 -1.49
CA ASN A 48 -12.40 2.80 -2.01
C ASN A 48 -10.89 3.01 -1.90
N THR A 49 -10.24 2.92 -3.05
CA THR A 49 -8.78 2.99 -3.19
C THR A 49 -8.24 4.30 -2.63
N GLU A 50 -8.91 5.43 -2.86
CA GLU A 50 -8.48 6.76 -2.37
C GLU A 50 -8.40 6.79 -0.86
N LEU A 51 -9.49 6.34 -0.24
CA LEU A 51 -9.66 6.40 1.20
C LEU A 51 -8.74 5.39 1.89
N ALA A 52 -8.55 4.21 1.29
CA ALA A 52 -7.57 3.23 1.74
C ALA A 52 -6.15 3.78 1.67
N ILE A 53 -5.76 4.43 0.57
CA ILE A 53 -4.47 5.09 0.42
C ILE A 53 -4.27 6.15 1.50
N LYS A 54 -5.23 7.05 1.69
CA LYS A 54 -5.14 8.12 2.70
C LYS A 54 -5.00 7.54 4.11
N TYR A 55 -5.75 6.48 4.42
CA TYR A 55 -5.67 5.81 5.72
C TYR A 55 -4.30 5.18 5.95
N VAL A 56 -3.79 4.44 4.96
CA VAL A 56 -2.47 3.80 5.00
C VAL A 56 -1.35 4.85 5.11
N GLN A 57 -1.41 5.94 4.34
CA GLN A 57 -0.46 7.05 4.41
C GLN A 57 -0.48 7.74 5.78
N CYS A 58 -1.66 8.02 6.33
CA CYS A 58 -1.78 8.61 7.66
C CYS A 58 -1.13 7.70 8.71
N MET A 59 -1.39 6.39 8.61
CA MET A 59 -0.76 5.40 9.49
C MET A 59 0.76 5.49 9.37
N PHE A 60 1.32 5.39 8.15
CA PHE A 60 2.77 5.50 7.92
C PHE A 60 3.41 6.79 8.43
N ALA A 61 2.69 7.92 8.36
CA ALA A 61 3.17 9.21 8.86
C ALA A 61 3.36 9.25 10.39
N HIS A 62 2.80 8.29 11.13
CA HIS A 62 2.88 8.18 12.58
C HIS A 62 3.44 6.80 13.00
N SER A 63 4.37 6.28 12.19
CA SER A 63 5.04 4.98 12.37
C SER A 63 5.98 4.90 13.55
N ASP A 64 6.46 6.05 14.01
CA ASP A 64 7.31 6.23 15.17
C ASP A 64 6.55 6.02 16.49
N HIS A 65 5.22 6.03 16.44
CA HIS A 65 4.39 5.79 17.59
C HIS A 65 4.45 4.29 18.00
N PRO A 66 4.78 3.98 19.27
CA PRO A 66 4.98 2.59 19.70
C PRO A 66 3.70 1.74 19.71
N ASP A 67 2.53 2.39 19.75
CA ASP A 67 1.22 1.73 19.72
C ASP A 67 0.48 2.02 18.41
N THR A 68 0.37 0.99 17.59
CA THR A 68 -0.33 1.02 16.30
C THR A 68 -1.82 1.30 16.47
N THR A 69 -2.45 0.91 17.58
CA THR A 69 -3.89 1.15 17.82
C THR A 69 -4.16 2.64 17.94
N ILE A 70 -3.29 3.38 18.65
CA ILE A 70 -3.44 4.83 18.82
C ILE A 70 -3.33 5.55 17.47
N THR A 71 -2.30 5.20 16.68
CA THR A 71 -2.13 5.74 15.32
C THR A 71 -3.31 5.38 14.42
N ALA A 72 -3.74 4.13 14.42
CA ALA A 72 -4.82 3.64 13.57
C ALA A 72 -6.18 4.27 13.90
N ASP A 73 -6.49 4.46 15.18
CA ASP A 73 -7.70 5.13 15.65
C ASP A 73 -7.68 6.62 15.28
N LYS A 74 -6.55 7.30 15.53
CA LYS A 74 -6.37 8.70 15.13
C LYS A 74 -6.64 8.89 13.62
N CYS A 75 -5.99 8.08 12.79
CA CYS A 75 -6.17 8.15 11.33
C CYS A 75 -7.58 7.79 10.87
N ALA A 76 -8.25 6.89 11.59
CA ALA A 76 -9.63 6.53 11.27
C ALA A 76 -10.55 7.71 11.58
N ASN A 77 -10.38 8.36 12.73
CA ASN A 77 -11.16 9.54 13.10
C ASN A 77 -10.93 10.73 12.15
N GLU A 78 -9.69 11.00 11.75
CA GLU A 78 -9.36 12.06 10.78
C GLU A 78 -10.03 11.87 9.42
N LEU A 79 -10.29 10.62 9.04
CA LEU A 79 -10.91 10.24 7.76
C LEU A 79 -12.37 9.80 7.90
N GLU A 80 -12.99 10.04 9.07
CA GLU A 80 -14.38 9.68 9.37
C GLU A 80 -14.70 8.19 9.16
N LEU A 81 -13.72 7.32 9.45
CA LEU A 81 -13.83 5.87 9.36
C LEU A 81 -14.32 5.24 10.68
N ASP A 82 -15.01 4.11 10.55
CA ASP A 82 -15.46 3.32 11.70
C ASP A 82 -14.30 2.47 12.25
N TRP A 83 -13.49 3.07 13.13
CA TRP A 83 -12.36 2.40 13.79
C TRP A 83 -12.79 1.10 14.47
N ALA A 84 -13.93 1.09 15.16
CA ALA A 84 -14.39 -0.08 15.89
C ALA A 84 -14.58 -1.30 14.98
N LYS A 85 -15.11 -1.10 13.76
CA LYS A 85 -15.22 -2.19 12.78
C LYS A 85 -13.87 -2.62 12.23
N ILE A 86 -12.97 -1.68 11.93
CA ILE A 86 -11.61 -1.99 11.43
C ILE A 86 -10.86 -2.81 12.48
N LYS A 87 -10.89 -2.36 13.74
CA LYS A 87 -10.27 -3.04 14.88
C LYS A 87 -10.85 -4.44 15.07
N ASN A 88 -12.17 -4.60 15.04
CA ASN A 88 -12.82 -5.91 15.18
C ASN A 88 -12.41 -6.89 14.05
N CYS A 89 -12.22 -6.39 12.83
CA CYS A 89 -11.65 -7.21 11.75
C CYS A 89 -10.19 -7.60 12.05
N ALA A 90 -9.34 -6.65 12.46
CA ALA A 90 -7.91 -6.87 12.70
C ALA A 90 -7.64 -7.83 13.86
N ASP A 91 -8.45 -7.78 14.91
CA ASP A 91 -8.41 -8.68 16.07
C ASP A 91 -8.99 -10.07 15.78
N GLY A 92 -9.77 -10.19 14.70
CA GLY A 92 -10.53 -11.39 14.35
C GLY A 92 -9.84 -12.32 13.34
N SER A 93 -10.54 -13.41 13.02
CA SER A 93 -10.10 -14.37 12.01
C SER A 93 -10.06 -13.77 10.59
N GLU A 94 -10.81 -12.71 10.34
CA GLU A 94 -10.83 -12.05 9.04
C GLU A 94 -9.52 -11.30 8.77
N GLY A 95 -9.01 -10.52 9.74
CA GLY A 95 -7.70 -9.87 9.63
C GLY A 95 -6.56 -10.88 9.46
N GLU A 96 -6.64 -12.02 10.15
CA GLU A 96 -5.69 -13.13 9.96
C GLU A 96 -5.77 -13.72 8.54
N ARG A 97 -6.98 -14.00 8.03
CA ARG A 97 -7.21 -14.51 6.67
C ARG A 97 -6.68 -13.55 5.61
N LEU A 98 -6.93 -12.25 5.77
CA LEU A 98 -6.46 -11.21 4.87
C LEU A 98 -4.93 -11.14 4.87
N LEU A 99 -4.29 -11.23 6.04
CA LEU A 99 -2.82 -11.21 6.11
C LEU A 99 -2.20 -12.49 5.52
N ILE A 100 -2.84 -13.66 5.65
CA ILE A 100 -2.44 -14.87 4.91
C ILE A 100 -2.53 -14.60 3.40
N ALA A 101 -3.65 -14.05 2.92
CA ALA A 101 -3.82 -13.78 1.49
C ALA A 101 -2.74 -12.83 0.96
N ASN A 102 -2.39 -11.79 1.72
CA ASN A 102 -1.31 -10.86 1.36
C ASN A 102 0.07 -11.52 1.38
N SER A 103 0.32 -12.46 2.31
CA SER A 103 1.56 -13.24 2.30
C SER A 103 1.71 -14.05 1.01
N LEU A 104 0.65 -14.72 0.57
CA LEU A 104 0.65 -15.51 -0.66
C LEU A 104 0.87 -14.64 -1.90
N LYS A 105 0.26 -13.45 -1.95
CA LYS A 105 0.52 -12.47 -3.02
C LYS A 105 1.99 -12.06 -3.05
N THR A 106 2.56 -11.79 -1.87
CA THR A 106 3.94 -11.31 -1.73
C THR A 106 4.97 -12.40 -2.06
N PHE A 107 4.74 -13.64 -1.63
CA PHE A 107 5.61 -14.78 -1.93
C PHE A 107 5.55 -15.21 -3.40
N ASN A 108 4.45 -14.92 -4.10
CA ASN A 108 4.29 -15.23 -5.52
C ASN A 108 4.78 -14.12 -6.45
N LEU A 109 5.43 -13.08 -5.93
CA LEU A 109 6.06 -12.05 -6.76
C LEU A 109 7.14 -12.65 -7.65
N ASN A 110 7.17 -12.20 -8.90
CA ASN A 110 8.21 -12.57 -9.86
C ASN A 110 8.69 -11.32 -10.62
N PRO A 111 9.94 -10.88 -10.45
CA PRO A 111 10.92 -11.43 -9.52
C PRO A 111 10.49 -11.31 -8.06
N GLU A 112 11.05 -12.16 -7.19
CA GLU A 112 10.90 -12.05 -5.75
C GLU A 112 11.36 -10.65 -5.29
N HIS A 113 10.61 -10.04 -4.37
CA HIS A 113 10.98 -8.73 -3.84
C HIS A 113 12.29 -8.82 -3.06
N SER A 114 13.16 -7.82 -3.24
CA SER A 114 14.44 -7.73 -2.52
C SER A 114 14.47 -6.61 -1.47
N TYR A 115 13.46 -5.74 -1.51
CA TYR A 115 13.22 -4.68 -0.55
C TYR A 115 11.76 -4.21 -0.67
N ILE A 116 11.36 -3.34 0.26
CA ILE A 116 10.06 -2.65 0.24
C ILE A 116 10.31 -1.13 0.20
N PRO A 117 9.44 -0.32 -0.45
CA PRO A 117 8.25 -0.74 -1.19
C PRO A 117 8.58 -1.53 -2.46
N TRP A 118 7.70 -2.44 -2.89
CA TRP A 118 7.83 -3.18 -4.15
C TRP A 118 6.64 -2.90 -5.06
N ILE A 119 6.89 -2.28 -6.21
CA ILE A 119 5.89 -1.77 -7.14
C ILE A 119 5.81 -2.69 -8.35
N VAL A 120 4.61 -3.21 -8.61
CA VAL A 120 4.30 -3.99 -9.80
C VAL A 120 3.30 -3.20 -10.63
N ILE A 121 3.58 -3.00 -11.92
CA ILE A 121 2.65 -2.33 -12.85
C ILE A 121 2.38 -3.29 -14.01
N ASP A 122 1.11 -3.59 -14.26
CA ASP A 122 0.65 -4.55 -15.28
C ASP A 122 1.38 -5.90 -15.20
N LYS A 123 1.51 -6.42 -13.97
CA LYS A 123 2.20 -7.68 -13.64
C LYS A 123 3.70 -7.70 -13.97
N ASN A 124 4.29 -6.55 -14.26
CA ASN A 124 5.71 -6.42 -14.54
C ASN A 124 6.41 -5.66 -13.42
N HIS A 125 7.66 -6.03 -13.17
CA HIS A 125 8.56 -5.32 -12.28
C HIS A 125 9.98 -5.35 -12.86
N THR A 126 10.59 -4.18 -12.98
CA THR A 126 12.01 -4.03 -13.36
C THR A 126 12.65 -2.99 -12.46
N ARG A 127 13.99 -3.01 -12.35
CA ARG A 127 14.74 -1.99 -11.61
C ARG A 127 14.45 -0.57 -12.13
N GLU A 128 14.30 -0.41 -13.45
CA GLU A 128 13.97 0.88 -14.04
C GLU A 128 12.56 1.32 -13.67
N LEU A 129 11.56 0.43 -13.80
CA LEU A 129 10.18 0.69 -13.38
C LEU A 129 10.14 1.12 -11.93
N GLN A 130 10.74 0.33 -11.02
CA GLN A 130 10.77 0.61 -9.59
C GLN A 130 11.37 1.98 -9.29
N SER A 131 12.56 2.25 -9.82
CA SER A 131 13.25 3.54 -9.62
C SER A 131 12.42 4.71 -10.13
N ARG A 132 11.85 4.61 -11.34
CA ARG A 132 11.06 5.71 -11.91
C ARG A 132 9.74 5.92 -11.18
N ALA A 133 9.10 4.84 -10.75
CA ALA A 133 7.87 4.86 -9.98
C ALA A 133 8.06 5.49 -8.60
N GLU A 134 9.10 5.11 -7.85
CA GLU A 134 9.39 5.71 -6.54
C GLU A 134 9.71 7.20 -6.63
N ASN A 135 10.41 7.62 -7.69
CA ASN A 135 10.82 9.01 -7.86
C ASN A 135 9.69 9.91 -8.37
N GLN A 136 9.02 9.51 -9.46
CA GLN A 136 8.02 10.32 -10.16
C GLN A 136 6.97 9.42 -10.82
N LEU A 137 6.17 8.71 -10.02
CA LEU A 137 5.18 7.75 -10.53
C LEU A 137 4.24 8.36 -11.58
N LEU A 138 3.71 9.56 -11.32
CA LEU A 138 2.83 10.26 -12.25
C LEU A 138 3.49 10.43 -13.62
N LYS A 139 4.74 10.90 -13.64
CA LYS A 139 5.52 11.07 -14.87
C LYS A 139 5.77 9.72 -15.56
N TYR A 140 6.17 8.70 -14.80
CA TYR A 140 6.40 7.36 -15.34
C TYR A 140 5.15 6.81 -16.04
N LEU A 141 3.99 6.93 -15.39
CA LEU A 141 2.71 6.47 -15.95
C LEU A 141 2.35 7.26 -17.21
N CYS A 142 2.47 8.59 -17.18
CA CYS A 142 2.18 9.43 -18.32
C CYS A 142 3.04 9.12 -19.54
N GLU A 143 4.35 8.94 -19.35
CA GLU A 143 5.28 8.65 -20.46
C GLU A 143 5.14 7.23 -21.00
N THR A 144 4.84 6.26 -20.11
CA THR A 144 4.88 4.83 -20.47
C THR A 144 3.51 4.31 -20.95
N TYR A 145 2.43 4.74 -20.29
CA TYR A 145 1.09 4.17 -20.49
C TYR A 145 0.12 5.15 -21.14
N PHE A 146 0.27 6.44 -20.90
CA PHE A 146 -0.70 7.46 -21.34
C PHE A 146 -0.14 8.44 -22.38
N SER A 147 0.99 8.13 -23.02
CA SER A 147 1.64 8.99 -24.01
C SER A 147 0.77 9.27 -25.25
N HIS A 148 -0.21 8.40 -25.51
CA HIS A 148 -1.17 8.52 -26.61
C HIS A 148 -2.51 9.14 -26.17
N GLU A 149 -2.63 9.58 -24.92
CA GLU A 149 -3.85 10.14 -24.33
C GLU A 149 -3.63 11.59 -23.89
N PRO A 150 -3.40 12.53 -24.84
CA PRO A 150 -3.05 13.92 -24.53
C PRO A 150 -4.17 14.68 -23.80
N GLN A 151 -5.39 14.15 -23.81
CA GLN A 151 -6.52 14.71 -23.08
C GLN A 151 -6.47 14.49 -21.56
N ILE A 152 -5.58 13.66 -21.03
CA ILE A 152 -5.48 13.43 -19.58
C ILE A 152 -4.82 14.65 -18.91
N PRO A 153 -5.56 15.49 -18.16
CA PRO A 153 -5.01 16.75 -17.65
C PRO A 153 -3.83 16.57 -16.69
N GLN A 154 -3.80 15.44 -15.97
CA GLN A 154 -2.74 15.06 -15.02
C GLN A 154 -1.42 14.74 -15.72
N CYS A 155 -1.44 14.46 -17.04
CA CYS A 155 -0.24 14.29 -17.85
C CYS A 155 0.24 15.57 -18.53
N SER A 156 -0.37 16.73 -18.25
CA SER A 156 0.19 17.99 -18.70
C SER A 156 1.56 18.25 -18.06
N GLU A 157 2.46 18.93 -18.78
CA GLU A 157 3.78 19.28 -18.24
C GLU A 157 3.67 20.08 -16.94
N GLU A 158 2.66 20.95 -16.84
CA GLU A 158 2.40 21.74 -15.63
C GLU A 158 2.02 20.85 -14.45
N ALA A 159 1.11 19.89 -14.63
CA ALA A 159 0.73 18.93 -13.59
C ALA A 159 1.94 18.10 -13.14
N ILE A 160 2.72 17.54 -14.07
CA ILE A 160 3.92 16.74 -13.76
C ILE A 160 4.96 17.57 -12.99
N ARG A 161 5.17 18.85 -13.36
CA ARG A 161 6.10 19.75 -12.65
C ARG A 161 5.61 20.10 -11.25
N SER A 162 4.31 20.36 -11.09
CA SER A 162 3.71 20.71 -9.80
C SER A 162 3.84 19.57 -8.77
N GLU A 163 3.70 18.33 -9.23
CA GLU A 163 3.90 17.13 -8.40
C GLU A 163 5.36 16.99 -7.95
N SER A 164 6.28 17.23 -8.88
CA SER A 164 7.73 17.18 -8.61
C SER A 164 8.19 18.16 -7.51
N GLN A 165 7.49 19.29 -7.35
CA GLN A 165 7.80 20.31 -6.36
C GLN A 165 7.22 20.00 -4.97
N HIS A 166 6.16 19.19 -4.88
CA HIS A 166 5.54 18.77 -3.62
C HIS A 166 6.16 17.50 -3.00
N SER A 167 7.00 16.78 -3.77
CA SER A 167 7.66 15.52 -3.39
C SER A 167 9.05 15.67 -2.77
N ALA A 168 9.42 16.86 -2.28
CA ALA A 168 10.70 17.10 -1.59
C ALA A 168 10.81 16.46 -0.18
N GLY A 169 9.99 15.44 0.12
CA GLY A 169 10.02 14.66 1.37
C GLY A 169 10.05 13.17 1.07
N ASN A 170 10.83 12.41 1.85
CA ASN A 170 10.97 10.96 1.70
C ASN A 170 9.61 10.25 1.93
N GLY A 171 8.91 9.94 0.85
CA GLY A 171 7.66 9.19 0.86
C GLY A 171 6.94 9.30 -0.48
N ILE A 172 6.42 8.17 -1.00
CA ILE A 172 5.68 8.18 -2.26
C ILE A 172 4.30 8.81 -1.99
N LYS A 173 4.06 10.02 -2.51
CA LYS A 173 2.74 10.66 -2.49
C LYS A 173 1.91 10.09 -3.65
N ILE A 174 0.73 9.58 -3.32
CA ILE A 174 -0.20 8.91 -4.26
C ILE A 174 -1.30 9.87 -4.74
N ASP A 175 -1.28 11.12 -4.26
CA ASP A 175 -2.42 12.03 -4.26
C ASP A 175 -2.96 12.34 -5.67
N HIS A 176 -2.19 12.06 -6.73
CA HIS A 176 -2.53 12.31 -8.13
C HIS A 176 -2.81 11.07 -9.01
N LEU A 177 -2.76 9.85 -8.45
CA LEU A 177 -2.93 8.60 -9.20
C LEU A 177 -4.37 8.27 -9.62
N MET A 178 -5.35 8.94 -9.03
CA MET A 178 -6.75 8.47 -9.00
C MET A 178 -7.59 8.89 -10.21
N LEU A 179 -7.04 9.67 -11.16
CA LEU A 179 -7.80 10.25 -12.28
C LEU A 179 -7.44 9.66 -13.65
N PHE A 180 -6.65 8.59 -13.66
CA PHE A 180 -6.27 7.89 -14.88
C PHE A 180 -7.36 6.92 -15.36
N PRO A 181 -7.61 6.78 -16.67
CA PRO A 181 -8.48 5.74 -17.22
C PRO A 181 -8.00 4.33 -16.81
N LEU A 182 -8.91 3.36 -16.82
CA LEU A 182 -8.80 2.00 -16.23
C LEU A 182 -7.75 1.05 -16.86
N LEU A 183 -6.71 1.56 -17.52
CA LEU A 183 -5.82 0.74 -18.35
C LEU A 183 -4.57 0.20 -17.64
N THR A 184 -4.28 0.65 -16.42
CA THR A 184 -3.11 0.22 -15.64
C THR A 184 -3.50 -0.33 -14.28
N TYR A 185 -2.81 -1.41 -13.86
CA TYR A 185 -2.94 -2.04 -12.55
C TYR A 185 -1.64 -1.88 -11.76
N ILE A 186 -1.71 -1.27 -10.58
CA ILE A 186 -0.56 -1.02 -9.71
C ILE A 186 -0.69 -1.80 -8.41
N ILE A 187 0.29 -2.64 -8.07
CA ILE A 187 0.36 -3.33 -6.78
C ILE A 187 1.50 -2.76 -5.96
N TRP A 188 1.22 -2.32 -4.74
CA TRP A 188 2.22 -1.84 -3.79
C TRP A 188 2.33 -2.80 -2.61
N HIS A 189 3.46 -3.49 -2.52
CA HIS A 189 3.82 -4.23 -1.31
C HIS A 189 4.54 -3.31 -0.34
N LEU A 190 3.98 -3.16 0.86
CA LEU A 190 4.39 -2.15 1.83
C LEU A 190 4.49 -2.78 3.22
N THR A 191 5.47 -2.32 4.00
CA THR A 191 5.60 -2.46 5.45
C THR A 191 6.28 -1.23 6.04
N TRP A 192 6.17 -1.08 7.36
CA TRP A 192 6.85 -0.09 8.18
C TRP A 192 8.34 -0.36 8.24
#